data_AF-A0A2M8NRW1-F1
#
_entry.id   AF-A0A2M8NRW1-F1
#
_cell.length_a   1.000
_cell.length_b   1.000
_cell.length_c   1.000
_cell.angle_alpha   90.00
_cell.angle_beta   90.00
_cell.angle_gamma   90.00
#
_symmetry.space_group_name_H-M   'P 1'
#
loop_
_entity.id
_entity.type
_entity.pdbx_description
1 polymer ?
#
loop_
_entity_poly.entity_id
_entity_poly.type
_entity_poly.pdbx_seq_one_letter_code
_entity_poly.pdbx_strand_id
1 'polypeptide(L)'
;MSYFTIIGICDTPEQAETIADTLYGHIVTIVDWHHNHPFKSEKLKGKPSPAELEIAKQYNLKWERCHDWLMVDIENIQETVTVYDNWIFLTSGETNAPPQPFDALMRALGAQVAVDSDTHPLGITIEAKIAQPQKIADQITTYIAQDGLAPCPWMVYIDGEKDPHADRWLSLEPAYLELTRQFRDVDNHPDLIPFKGKPDYNAKILAIMDKIFSEQSVLKFEDVAILDDMREACAIISNGVHSPDMPHHPATITIDGDTITLKHIAFAEIATGLPAFLAWLEAEGANDLRYELG
;
A
#
# COMPACT_ATOMS: atom_id res chain seq x y z
N MET A 1 11.45 -10.59 7.56
CA MET A 1 10.26 -10.87 6.75
C MET A 1 10.03 -9.64 5.90
N SER A 2 9.31 -9.75 4.80
CA SER A 2 9.08 -8.65 3.85
C SER A 2 7.64 -8.70 3.36
N TYR A 3 7.12 -7.55 2.95
CA TYR A 3 5.92 -7.44 2.14
C TYR A 3 6.30 -7.32 0.66
N PHE A 4 5.41 -7.81 -0.20
CA PHE A 4 5.48 -7.57 -1.63
C PHE A 4 4.09 -7.50 -2.24
N THR A 5 3.98 -6.81 -3.37
CA THR A 5 2.82 -6.84 -4.25
C THR A 5 3.25 -7.29 -5.63
N ILE A 6 2.64 -8.36 -6.13
CA ILE A 6 2.83 -8.78 -7.52
C ILE A 6 1.77 -8.08 -8.36
N ILE A 7 2.20 -7.42 -9.43
CA ILE A 7 1.32 -6.63 -10.30
C ILE A 7 1.25 -7.31 -11.65
N GLY A 8 0.06 -7.77 -12.02
CA GLY A 8 -0.26 -8.30 -13.33
C GLY A 8 -0.81 -7.20 -14.23
N ILE A 9 -0.15 -6.93 -15.35
CA ILE A 9 -0.62 -6.00 -16.38
C ILE A 9 -1.23 -6.83 -17.51
N CYS A 10 -2.52 -6.63 -17.75
CA CYS A 10 -3.29 -7.31 -18.78
C CYS A 10 -3.56 -6.40 -19.98
N ASP A 11 -3.97 -6.98 -21.10
CA ASP A 11 -4.31 -6.22 -22.31
C ASP A 11 -5.68 -5.54 -22.17
N THR A 12 -6.61 -6.14 -21.40
CA THR A 12 -7.96 -5.60 -21.17
C THR A 12 -8.43 -5.83 -19.72
N PRO A 13 -9.42 -5.04 -19.24
CA PRO A 13 -10.04 -5.26 -17.93
C PRO A 13 -10.67 -6.65 -17.78
N GLU A 14 -11.32 -7.17 -18.83
CA GLU A 14 -11.94 -8.51 -18.78
C GLU A 14 -10.90 -9.63 -18.61
N GLN A 15 -9.71 -9.45 -19.19
CA GLN A 15 -8.60 -10.35 -18.95
C GLN A 15 -8.12 -10.26 -17.50
N ALA A 16 -8.01 -9.05 -16.95
CA ALA A 16 -7.60 -8.84 -15.56
C ALA A 16 -8.55 -9.56 -14.60
N GLU A 17 -9.86 -9.35 -14.75
CA GLU A 17 -10.91 -10.04 -13.99
C GLU A 17 -10.82 -11.57 -14.10
N THR A 18 -10.67 -12.10 -15.31
CA THR A 18 -10.58 -13.55 -15.53
C THR A 18 -9.36 -14.17 -14.84
N ILE A 19 -8.21 -13.48 -14.90
CA ILE A 19 -6.98 -13.94 -14.24
C ILE A 19 -7.13 -13.80 -12.73
N ALA A 20 -7.70 -12.70 -12.22
CA ALA A 20 -7.95 -12.48 -10.80
C ALA A 20 -8.86 -13.55 -10.21
N ASP A 21 -9.98 -13.87 -10.86
CA ASP A 21 -10.87 -14.97 -10.48
C ASP A 21 -10.13 -16.32 -10.42
N THR A 22 -9.23 -16.56 -11.39
CA THR A 22 -8.42 -17.77 -11.43
C THR A 22 -7.42 -17.82 -10.28
N LEU A 23 -6.72 -16.71 -10.00
CA LEU A 23 -5.79 -16.59 -8.88
C LEU A 23 -6.51 -16.78 -7.55
N TYR A 24 -7.67 -16.14 -7.39
CA TYR A 24 -8.52 -16.27 -6.22
C TYR A 24 -8.89 -17.75 -5.99
N GLY A 25 -9.35 -18.45 -7.03
CA GLY A 25 -9.68 -19.88 -6.93
C GLY A 25 -8.49 -20.75 -6.49
N HIS A 26 -7.27 -20.44 -6.97
CA HIS A 26 -6.06 -21.13 -6.53
C HIS A 26 -5.69 -20.84 -5.08
N ILE A 27 -5.79 -19.57 -4.66
CA ILE A 27 -5.50 -19.15 -3.29
C ILE A 27 -6.48 -19.83 -2.32
N VAL A 28 -7.79 -19.79 -2.62
CA VAL A 28 -8.81 -20.49 -1.83
C VAL A 28 -8.49 -21.98 -1.71
N THR A 29 -8.10 -22.63 -2.81
CA THR A 29 -7.72 -24.05 -2.80
C THR A 29 -6.52 -24.33 -1.88
N ILE A 30 -5.53 -23.44 -1.86
CA ILE A 30 -4.35 -23.55 -0.98
C ILE A 30 -4.77 -23.34 0.49
N VAL A 31 -5.47 -22.24 0.78
CA VAL A 31 -5.91 -21.88 2.14
C VAL A 31 -6.79 -22.99 2.72
N ASP A 32 -7.79 -23.46 1.96
CA ASP A 32 -8.67 -24.56 2.36
C ASP A 32 -7.89 -25.82 2.70
N TRP A 33 -6.82 -26.13 1.95
CA TRP A 33 -5.99 -27.29 2.27
C TRP A 33 -5.30 -27.13 3.62
N HIS A 34 -4.71 -25.97 3.91
CA HIS A 34 -4.03 -25.70 5.18
C HIS A 34 -5.02 -25.73 6.35
N HIS A 35 -6.18 -25.08 6.20
CA HIS A 35 -7.24 -25.05 7.21
C HIS A 35 -7.77 -26.46 7.54
N ASN A 36 -8.01 -27.28 6.51
CA ASN A 36 -8.52 -28.65 6.70
C ASN A 36 -7.43 -29.68 7.11
N HIS A 37 -6.15 -29.31 7.09
CA HIS A 37 -5.04 -30.21 7.41
C HIS A 37 -3.97 -29.59 8.32
N PRO A 38 -4.32 -29.00 9.48
CA PRO A 38 -3.40 -28.19 10.29
C PRO A 38 -2.14 -28.97 10.72
N PHE A 39 -2.29 -30.21 11.19
CA PHE A 39 -1.15 -31.04 11.58
C PHE A 39 -0.22 -31.46 10.42
N LYS A 40 -0.74 -31.54 9.18
CA LYS A 40 0.11 -31.82 8.00
C LYS A 40 0.80 -30.54 7.54
N SER A 41 0.06 -29.43 7.56
CA SER A 41 0.55 -28.08 7.28
C SER A 41 1.79 -27.76 8.14
N GLU A 42 1.71 -27.91 9.46
CA GLU A 42 2.84 -27.68 10.38
C GLU A 42 4.09 -28.54 10.06
N LYS A 43 3.89 -29.75 9.53
CA LYS A 43 4.98 -30.69 9.23
C LYS A 43 5.69 -30.40 7.92
N LEU A 44 5.16 -29.53 7.06
CA LEU A 44 5.77 -29.20 5.77
C LEU A 44 7.14 -28.52 5.94
N LYS A 45 7.38 -27.81 7.05
CA LYS A 45 8.65 -27.13 7.35
C LYS A 45 9.15 -26.27 6.18
N GLY A 46 8.26 -25.47 5.59
CA GLY A 46 8.57 -24.61 4.46
C GLY A 46 8.45 -25.27 3.09
N LYS A 47 8.12 -26.57 3.00
CA LYS A 47 7.89 -27.24 1.70
C LYS A 47 6.49 -26.97 1.17
N PRO A 48 6.28 -26.94 -0.16
CA PRO A 48 4.95 -26.73 -0.73
C PRO A 48 3.96 -27.80 -0.29
N SER A 49 2.71 -27.40 -0.09
CA SER A 49 1.57 -28.28 0.16
C SER A 49 1.20 -29.08 -1.10
N PRO A 50 0.45 -30.18 -0.96
CA PRO A 50 -0.14 -30.88 -2.10
C PRO A 50 -0.98 -29.99 -3.02
N ALA A 51 -1.70 -28.99 -2.48
CA ALA A 51 -2.48 -28.05 -3.26
C ALA A 51 -1.57 -27.17 -4.13
N GLU A 52 -0.52 -26.59 -3.54
CA GLU A 52 0.50 -25.82 -4.26
C GLU A 52 1.19 -26.66 -5.34
N LEU A 53 1.52 -27.93 -5.04
CA LEU A 53 2.15 -28.84 -6.02
C LEU A 53 1.25 -29.20 -7.20
N GLU A 54 -0.07 -29.31 -7.00
CA GLU A 54 -1.00 -29.57 -8.10
C GLU A 54 -1.12 -28.36 -9.03
N ILE A 55 -1.18 -27.14 -8.46
CA ILE A 55 -1.15 -25.89 -9.24
C ILE A 55 0.19 -25.78 -9.99
N ALA A 56 1.31 -26.03 -9.30
CA ALA A 56 2.63 -26.01 -9.92
C ALA A 56 2.69 -26.96 -11.14
N LYS A 57 2.14 -28.17 -11.00
CA LYS A 57 2.07 -29.14 -12.09
C LYS A 57 1.14 -28.68 -13.22
N GLN A 58 -0.03 -28.12 -12.90
CA GLN A 58 -1.00 -27.62 -13.88
C GLN A 58 -0.40 -26.57 -14.81
N TYR A 59 0.39 -25.66 -14.26
CA TYR A 59 0.99 -24.54 -15.01
C TYR A 59 2.47 -24.77 -15.37
N ASN A 60 3.00 -25.98 -15.11
CA ASN A 60 4.41 -26.32 -15.33
C ASN A 60 5.39 -25.33 -14.64
N LEU A 61 5.09 -24.98 -13.39
CA LEU A 61 5.86 -24.05 -12.56
C LEU A 61 6.80 -24.78 -11.62
N LYS A 62 7.89 -24.11 -11.27
CA LYS A 62 8.77 -24.52 -10.19
C LYS A 62 8.28 -23.91 -8.88
N TRP A 63 7.86 -24.74 -7.94
CA TRP A 63 7.33 -24.31 -6.63
C TRP A 63 8.18 -24.96 -5.54
N GLU A 64 9.09 -24.21 -4.93
CA GLU A 64 10.12 -24.79 -4.03
C GLU A 64 9.79 -24.63 -2.55
N ARG A 65 8.95 -23.64 -2.21
CA ARG A 65 8.61 -23.29 -0.84
C ARG A 65 7.10 -23.06 -0.68
N CYS A 66 6.54 -23.36 0.48
CA CYS A 66 5.17 -22.95 0.81
C CYS A 66 5.09 -21.45 1.10
N HIS A 67 3.93 -20.86 0.81
CA HIS A 67 3.61 -19.47 1.15
C HIS A 67 3.05 -19.40 2.56
N ASP A 68 3.91 -19.05 3.51
CA ASP A 68 3.54 -18.92 4.93
C ASP A 68 2.48 -17.84 5.17
N TRP A 69 2.42 -16.82 4.33
CA TRP A 69 1.40 -15.77 4.40
C TRP A 69 0.00 -16.22 3.98
N LEU A 70 -0.13 -17.36 3.28
CA LEU A 70 -1.42 -18.01 3.00
C LEU A 70 -1.84 -19.01 4.08
N MET A 71 -0.99 -19.24 5.08
CA MET A 71 -1.23 -20.21 6.16
C MET A 71 -1.84 -19.58 7.42
N VAL A 72 -1.85 -18.25 7.51
CA VAL A 72 -2.57 -17.52 8.56
C VAL A 72 -4.06 -17.51 8.21
N ASP A 73 -4.95 -17.45 9.21
CA ASP A 73 -6.39 -17.27 8.99
C ASP A 73 -6.58 -15.93 8.27
N ILE A 74 -6.55 -15.95 6.93
CA ILE A 74 -6.84 -14.80 6.11
C ILE A 74 -8.34 -14.57 6.27
N GLU A 75 -8.71 -13.68 7.19
CA GLU A 75 -10.11 -13.31 7.42
C GLU A 75 -10.76 -12.76 6.14
N ASN A 76 -9.96 -12.23 5.20
CA ASN A 76 -10.44 -11.75 3.92
C ASN A 76 -9.51 -12.06 2.72
N ILE A 77 -9.64 -13.26 2.12
CA ILE A 77 -8.89 -13.63 0.90
C ILE A 77 -9.18 -12.66 -0.26
N GLN A 78 -10.32 -11.96 -0.24
CA GLN A 78 -10.69 -11.03 -1.29
C GLN A 78 -9.78 -9.78 -1.30
N GLU A 79 -9.17 -9.42 -0.17
CA GLU A 79 -8.19 -8.32 -0.10
C GLU A 79 -6.81 -8.72 -0.63
N THR A 80 -6.55 -10.03 -0.80
CA THR A 80 -5.29 -10.52 -1.34
C THR A 80 -5.17 -10.29 -2.84
N VAL A 81 -6.30 -10.33 -3.58
CA VAL A 81 -6.34 -10.15 -5.03
C VAL A 81 -7.31 -9.03 -5.36
N THR A 82 -6.79 -7.88 -5.78
CA THR A 82 -7.62 -6.75 -6.23
C THR A 82 -7.41 -6.50 -7.72
N VAL A 83 -8.44 -5.96 -8.37
CA VAL A 83 -8.42 -5.58 -9.79
C VAL A 83 -8.69 -4.09 -9.89
N TYR A 84 -7.91 -3.42 -10.73
CA TYR A 84 -8.16 -2.03 -11.09
C TYR A 84 -7.86 -1.85 -12.58
N ASP A 85 -8.88 -1.49 -13.36
CA ASP A 85 -8.78 -1.41 -14.82
C ASP A 85 -8.23 -2.71 -15.42
N ASN A 86 -7.12 -2.68 -16.15
CA ASN A 86 -6.45 -3.83 -16.73
C ASN A 86 -5.34 -4.41 -15.82
N TRP A 87 -5.35 -4.10 -14.53
CA TRP A 87 -4.37 -4.55 -13.55
C TRP A 87 -4.92 -5.51 -12.52
N ILE A 88 -4.02 -6.35 -12.02
CA ILE A 88 -4.27 -7.26 -10.92
C ILE A 88 -3.17 -7.04 -9.89
N PHE A 89 -3.54 -6.81 -8.65
CA PHE A 89 -2.61 -6.75 -7.53
C PHE A 89 -2.78 -7.98 -6.68
N LEU A 90 -1.68 -8.69 -6.43
CA LEU A 90 -1.59 -9.79 -5.49
C LEU A 90 -0.67 -9.38 -4.35
N THR A 91 -1.27 -8.98 -3.23
CA THR A 91 -0.56 -8.43 -2.06
C THR A 91 -0.26 -9.54 -1.06
N SER A 92 0.99 -9.61 -0.61
CA SER A 92 1.38 -10.54 0.46
C SER A 92 1.12 -9.92 1.83
N GLY A 93 0.82 -10.76 2.82
CA GLY A 93 1.09 -10.41 4.22
C GLY A 93 2.60 -10.46 4.53
N GLU A 94 2.95 -10.31 5.81
CA GLU A 94 4.33 -10.48 6.26
C GLU A 94 4.81 -11.91 5.94
N THR A 95 5.84 -12.04 5.09
CA THR A 95 6.27 -13.36 4.59
C THR A 95 7.78 -13.54 4.53
N ASN A 96 8.21 -14.80 4.54
CA ASN A 96 9.56 -15.20 4.15
C ASN A 96 9.58 -15.93 2.80
N ALA A 97 8.42 -16.19 2.20
CA ALA A 97 8.30 -16.75 0.86
C ALA A 97 8.67 -15.68 -0.17
N PRO A 98 9.40 -16.05 -1.24
CA PRO A 98 9.63 -15.12 -2.33
C PRO A 98 8.33 -14.87 -3.12
N PRO A 99 8.28 -13.81 -3.95
CA PRO A 99 7.17 -13.56 -4.88
C PRO A 99 6.99 -14.72 -5.88
N GLN A 100 8.08 -15.41 -6.22
CA GLN A 100 8.01 -16.68 -6.94
C GLN A 100 7.36 -17.73 -6.04
N PRO A 101 6.28 -18.37 -6.52
CA PRO A 101 5.93 -18.65 -7.90
C PRO A 101 4.66 -17.95 -8.40
N PHE A 102 4.03 -17.09 -7.60
CA PHE A 102 2.81 -16.42 -8.02
C PHE A 102 3.06 -15.46 -9.18
N ASP A 103 4.24 -14.83 -9.25
CA ASP A 103 4.65 -14.05 -10.41
C ASP A 103 4.72 -14.92 -11.69
N ALA A 104 5.16 -16.18 -11.59
CA ALA A 104 5.22 -17.12 -12.68
C ALA A 104 3.83 -17.66 -13.04
N LEU A 105 2.94 -17.84 -12.06
CA LEU A 105 1.54 -18.18 -12.27
C LEU A 105 0.82 -17.08 -13.05
N MET A 106 0.97 -15.82 -12.66
CA MET A 106 0.39 -14.69 -13.38
C MET A 106 0.90 -14.59 -14.83
N ARG A 107 2.20 -14.82 -15.06
CA ARG A 107 2.75 -14.91 -16.43
C ARG A 107 2.16 -16.08 -17.21
N ALA A 108 1.99 -17.24 -16.59
CA ALA A 108 1.38 -18.41 -17.23
C ALA A 108 -0.09 -18.19 -17.60
N LEU A 109 -0.78 -17.30 -16.87
CA LEU A 109 -2.14 -16.85 -17.13
C LEU A 109 -2.22 -15.73 -18.20
N GLY A 110 -1.07 -15.25 -18.69
CA GLY A 110 -0.99 -14.31 -19.82
C GLY A 110 -0.80 -12.84 -19.43
N ALA A 111 -0.58 -12.54 -18.15
CA ALA A 111 -0.25 -11.18 -17.71
C ALA A 111 1.25 -10.89 -17.89
N GLN A 112 1.58 -9.62 -18.18
CA GLN A 112 2.93 -9.12 -17.88
C GLN A 112 3.03 -8.90 -16.37
N VAL A 113 4.23 -9.05 -15.78
CA VAL A 113 4.36 -9.04 -14.32
C VAL A 113 5.50 -8.14 -13.86
N ALA A 114 5.18 -7.22 -12.96
CA ALA A 114 6.09 -6.46 -12.13
C ALA A 114 5.94 -6.88 -10.65
N VAL A 115 6.93 -6.59 -9.82
CA VAL A 115 6.89 -6.89 -8.39
C VAL A 115 7.38 -5.69 -7.61
N ASP A 116 6.53 -5.19 -6.72
CA ASP A 116 6.82 -4.17 -5.73
C ASP A 116 7.14 -4.86 -4.40
N SER A 117 8.16 -4.39 -3.68
CA SER A 117 8.52 -4.94 -2.36
C SER A 117 9.23 -3.92 -1.49
N ASP A 118 9.21 -4.11 -0.17
CA ASP A 118 9.86 -3.20 0.79
C ASP A 118 11.34 -2.91 0.48
N THR A 119 12.01 -3.88 -0.13
CA THR A 119 13.45 -3.79 -0.46
C THR A 119 13.71 -3.23 -1.86
N HIS A 120 12.72 -3.29 -2.73
CA HIS A 120 12.78 -2.88 -4.13
C HIS A 120 11.41 -2.31 -4.53
N PRO A 121 11.04 -1.11 -4.03
CA PRO A 121 9.79 -0.49 -4.40
C PRO A 121 9.81 -0.08 -5.87
N LEU A 122 8.67 -0.24 -6.55
CA LEU A 122 8.52 0.16 -7.93
C LEU A 122 8.34 1.68 -8.02
N GLY A 123 9.19 2.30 -8.83
CA GLY A 123 9.04 3.70 -9.19
C GLY A 123 8.04 3.84 -10.34
N ILE A 124 6.95 4.54 -10.12
CA ILE A 124 5.90 4.74 -11.12
C ILE A 124 6.13 6.08 -11.81
N THR A 125 6.00 6.09 -13.13
CA THR A 125 5.85 7.30 -13.91
C THR A 125 4.38 7.50 -14.23
N ILE A 126 3.85 8.71 -14.01
CA ILE A 126 2.48 9.11 -14.32
C ILE A 126 2.55 10.37 -15.16
N GLU A 127 1.86 10.39 -16.29
CA GLU A 127 1.69 11.54 -17.18
C GLU A 127 0.19 11.81 -17.33
N ALA A 128 -0.21 13.07 -17.21
CA ALA A 128 -1.60 13.46 -17.39
C ALA A 128 -1.71 14.89 -17.94
N LYS A 129 -2.77 15.16 -18.69
CA LYS A 129 -3.18 16.52 -19.04
C LYS A 129 -4.21 17.02 -18.06
N ILE A 130 -4.00 18.21 -17.50
CA ILE A 130 -4.88 18.81 -16.51
C ILE A 130 -4.89 20.32 -16.67
N ALA A 131 -6.02 20.96 -16.42
CA ALA A 131 -6.17 22.41 -16.64
C ALA A 131 -5.29 23.25 -15.69
N GLN A 132 -4.95 22.72 -14.51
CA GLN A 132 -4.19 23.42 -13.46
C GLN A 132 -3.03 22.54 -12.94
N PRO A 133 -2.03 22.20 -13.77
CA PRO A 133 -0.98 21.24 -13.38
C PRO A 133 -0.13 21.76 -12.22
N GLN A 134 0.05 23.08 -12.11
CA GLN A 134 0.79 23.68 -10.99
C GLN A 134 0.10 23.45 -9.65
N LYS A 135 -1.24 23.50 -9.58
CA LYS A 135 -1.99 23.23 -8.34
C LYS A 135 -1.70 21.81 -7.83
N ILE A 136 -1.74 20.84 -8.74
CA ILE A 136 -1.49 19.42 -8.45
C ILE A 136 -0.03 19.22 -8.03
N ALA A 137 0.91 19.79 -8.77
CA ALA A 137 2.33 19.73 -8.44
C ALA A 137 2.63 20.33 -7.06
N ASP A 138 2.03 21.47 -6.71
CA ASP A 138 2.22 22.12 -5.41
C ASP A 138 1.69 21.24 -4.27
N GLN A 139 0.54 20.59 -4.44
CA GLN A 139 -0.04 19.68 -3.45
C GLN A 139 0.86 18.47 -3.20
N ILE A 140 1.28 17.78 -4.27
CA ILE A 140 2.16 16.61 -4.16
C ILE A 140 3.53 17.00 -3.60
N THR A 141 4.11 18.11 -4.09
CA THR A 141 5.40 18.61 -3.59
C THR A 141 5.31 18.93 -2.09
N THR A 142 4.21 19.56 -1.66
CA THR A 142 3.99 19.88 -0.24
C THR A 142 3.87 18.60 0.60
N TYR A 143 3.11 17.61 0.13
CA TYR A 143 2.98 16.31 0.78
C TYR A 143 4.33 15.62 0.97
N ILE A 144 5.12 15.51 -0.11
CA ILE A 144 6.45 14.88 -0.08
C ILE A 144 7.42 15.67 0.81
N ALA A 145 7.45 17.00 0.67
CA ALA A 145 8.38 17.86 1.42
C ALA A 145 8.09 17.88 2.93
N GLN A 146 6.84 17.64 3.33
CA GLN A 146 6.44 17.53 4.73
C GLN A 146 6.40 16.08 5.23
N ASP A 147 6.97 15.13 4.49
CA ASP A 147 7.07 13.72 4.88
C ASP A 147 5.70 13.13 5.30
N GLY A 148 4.70 13.37 4.47
CA GLY A 148 3.33 12.91 4.69
C GLY A 148 2.57 13.68 5.78
N LEU A 149 3.12 14.78 6.34
CA LEU A 149 2.42 15.66 7.30
C LEU A 149 1.65 16.81 6.64
N ALA A 150 1.34 16.67 5.34
CA ALA A 150 0.43 17.56 4.62
C ALA A 150 -0.88 16.82 4.27
N PRO A 151 -1.92 17.55 3.82
CA PRO A 151 -3.12 16.92 3.31
C PRO A 151 -2.84 15.89 2.20
N CYS A 152 -3.53 14.76 2.25
CA CYS A 152 -3.47 13.62 1.37
C CYS A 152 -4.85 13.45 0.71
N PRO A 153 -5.22 14.31 -0.26
CA PRO A 153 -6.59 14.36 -0.77
C PRO A 153 -7.03 13.07 -1.49
N TRP A 154 -6.08 12.24 -1.93
CA TRP A 154 -6.38 10.95 -2.55
C TRP A 154 -6.64 9.82 -1.54
N MET A 155 -6.38 10.00 -0.23
CA MET A 155 -6.61 8.95 0.77
C MET A 155 -8.06 8.47 0.86
N VAL A 156 -9.01 9.26 0.35
CA VAL A 156 -10.44 8.95 0.37
C VAL A 156 -10.94 8.20 -0.86
N TYR A 157 -10.03 7.72 -1.71
CA TYR A 157 -10.35 6.86 -2.83
C TYR A 157 -9.91 5.44 -2.48
N ILE A 158 -10.81 4.48 -2.59
CA ILE A 158 -10.58 3.05 -2.30
C ILE A 158 -10.99 2.29 -3.56
N ASP A 159 -10.10 1.43 -4.05
CA ASP A 159 -10.30 0.68 -5.31
C ASP A 159 -10.67 1.58 -6.51
N GLY A 160 -10.17 2.82 -6.50
CA GLY A 160 -10.47 3.82 -7.54
C GLY A 160 -11.81 4.55 -7.38
N GLU A 161 -12.61 4.22 -6.36
CA GLU A 161 -13.87 4.89 -6.08
C GLU A 161 -13.77 5.82 -4.88
N LYS A 162 -14.46 6.97 -4.94
CA LYS A 162 -14.49 7.93 -3.82
C LYS A 162 -15.36 7.35 -2.68
N ASP A 163 -14.78 7.22 -1.49
CA ASP A 163 -15.46 6.72 -0.30
C ASP A 163 -16.75 7.52 0.00
N PRO A 164 -17.88 6.87 0.36
CA PRO A 164 -19.14 7.56 0.65
C PRO A 164 -19.06 8.57 1.81
N HIS A 165 -18.08 8.43 2.69
CA HIS A 165 -17.77 9.31 3.81
C HIS A 165 -16.54 10.20 3.56
N ALA A 166 -16.03 10.26 2.33
CA ALA A 166 -14.85 11.06 1.96
C ALA A 166 -14.88 12.51 2.48
N ASP A 167 -16.01 13.22 2.32
CA ASP A 167 -16.12 14.61 2.77
C ASP A 167 -15.98 14.73 4.31
N ARG A 168 -16.44 13.71 5.05
CA ARG A 168 -16.22 13.62 6.50
C ARG A 168 -14.75 13.40 6.80
N TRP A 169 -14.09 12.44 6.14
CA TRP A 169 -12.67 12.15 6.37
C TRP A 169 -11.78 13.36 6.08
N LEU A 170 -12.00 14.03 4.96
CA LEU A 170 -11.29 15.26 4.61
C LEU A 170 -11.55 16.39 5.62
N SER A 171 -12.74 16.45 6.23
CA SER A 171 -13.04 17.45 7.26
C SER A 171 -12.32 17.21 8.59
N LEU A 172 -11.97 15.95 8.90
CA LEU A 172 -11.26 15.56 10.12
C LEU A 172 -9.74 15.61 9.95
N GLU A 173 -9.25 15.51 8.72
CA GLU A 173 -7.83 15.47 8.38
C GLU A 173 -6.99 16.59 9.02
N PRO A 174 -7.41 17.87 9.06
CA PRO A 174 -6.61 18.92 9.70
C PRO A 174 -6.35 18.67 11.18
N ALA A 175 -7.35 18.15 11.91
CA ALA A 175 -7.22 17.81 13.33
C ALA A 175 -6.31 16.58 13.51
N TYR A 176 -6.44 15.57 12.64
CA TYR A 176 -5.57 14.40 12.66
C TYR A 176 -4.12 14.78 12.38
N LEU A 177 -3.85 15.62 11.37
CA LEU A 177 -2.49 16.08 11.07
C LEU A 177 -1.86 16.85 12.24
N GLU A 178 -2.65 17.65 12.96
CA GLU A 178 -2.19 18.32 14.17
C GLU A 178 -1.88 17.34 15.30
N LEU A 179 -2.75 16.34 15.52
CA LEU A 179 -2.51 15.24 16.46
C LEU A 179 -1.18 14.52 16.13
N THR A 180 -0.97 14.13 14.88
CA THR A 180 0.23 13.42 14.42
C THR A 180 1.49 14.27 14.59
N ARG A 181 1.45 15.58 14.33
CA ARG A 181 2.58 16.49 14.59
C ARG A 181 2.94 16.52 16.08
N GLN A 182 1.94 16.69 16.94
CA GLN A 182 2.15 16.71 18.39
C GLN A 182 2.71 15.38 18.92
N PHE A 183 2.27 14.25 18.37
CA PHE A 183 2.84 12.94 18.69
C PHE A 183 4.27 12.76 18.20
N ARG A 184 4.60 13.17 16.97
CA ARG A 184 6.00 13.12 16.47
C ARG A 184 6.95 13.98 17.32
N ASP A 185 6.45 15.09 17.84
CA ASP A 185 7.22 16.00 18.70
C ASP A 185 7.16 15.66 20.19
N VAL A 186 6.50 14.57 20.60
CA VAL A 186 6.29 14.24 22.01
C VAL A 186 7.60 14.11 22.77
N ASP A 187 8.62 13.48 22.17
CA ASP A 187 9.95 13.33 22.77
C ASP A 187 10.67 14.67 22.99
N ASN A 188 10.23 15.75 22.33
CA ASN A 188 10.78 17.10 22.49
C ASN A 188 9.93 17.98 23.41
N HIS A 189 8.86 17.44 24.01
CA HIS A 189 8.00 18.19 24.92
C HIS A 189 8.81 18.72 26.14
N PRO A 190 8.69 20.00 26.51
CA PRO A 190 9.47 20.61 27.61
C PRO A 190 9.36 19.85 28.94
N ASP A 191 8.18 19.28 29.23
CA ASP A 191 7.93 18.50 30.44
C ASP A 191 8.55 17.09 30.41
N LEU A 192 9.01 16.60 29.25
CA LEU A 192 9.66 15.29 29.08
C LEU A 192 11.18 15.36 29.08
N ILE A 193 11.75 16.45 28.58
CA ILE A 193 13.20 16.63 28.48
C ILE A 193 13.94 16.32 29.82
N PRO A 194 13.48 16.80 31.00
CA PRO A 194 14.14 16.50 32.27
C PRO A 194 14.10 15.02 32.69
N PHE A 195 13.28 14.20 32.04
CA PHE A 195 13.04 12.80 32.38
C PHE A 195 13.70 11.82 31.39
N LYS A 196 14.31 12.28 30.29
CA LYS A 196 15.01 11.39 29.34
C LYS A 196 16.04 10.51 30.04
N GLY A 197 15.95 9.19 29.82
CA GLY A 197 16.81 8.19 30.44
C GLY A 197 16.48 7.85 31.91
N LYS A 198 15.41 8.39 32.48
CA LYS A 198 14.94 8.06 33.83
C LYS A 198 13.87 6.97 33.79
N PRO A 199 13.69 6.19 34.88
CA PRO A 199 12.70 5.11 34.93
C PRO A 199 11.24 5.57 34.72
N ASP A 200 10.93 6.82 35.02
CA ASP A 200 9.59 7.41 34.90
C ASP A 200 9.31 8.08 33.55
N TYR A 201 10.26 8.09 32.62
CA TYR A 201 10.12 8.68 31.28
C TYR A 201 8.88 8.19 30.53
N ASN A 202 8.70 6.86 30.47
CA ASN A 202 7.59 6.26 29.72
C ASN A 202 6.23 6.62 30.31
N ALA A 203 6.10 6.66 31.64
CA ALA A 203 4.85 7.06 32.30
C ALA A 203 4.50 8.52 32.00
N LYS A 204 5.52 9.39 31.87
CA LYS A 204 5.34 10.80 31.48
C LYS A 204 4.95 10.94 30.02
N ILE A 205 5.53 10.13 29.12
CA ILE A 205 5.14 10.11 27.71
C ILE A 205 3.66 9.79 27.59
N LEU A 206 3.21 8.69 28.20
CA LEU A 206 1.82 8.26 28.12
C LEU A 206 0.86 9.34 28.64
N ALA A 207 1.20 9.99 29.77
CA ALA A 207 0.37 11.07 30.31
C ALA A 207 0.27 12.30 29.38
N ILE A 208 1.32 12.61 28.62
CA ILE A 208 1.31 13.70 27.64
C ILE A 208 0.55 13.28 26.39
N MET A 209 0.72 12.04 25.92
CA MET A 209 -0.05 11.50 24.79
C MET A 209 -1.55 11.48 25.09
N ASP A 210 -1.95 11.02 26.27
CA ASP A 210 -3.35 11.04 26.73
C ASP A 210 -3.91 12.47 26.73
N LYS A 211 -3.09 13.43 27.19
CA LYS A 211 -3.48 14.85 27.20
C LYS A 211 -3.66 15.39 25.78
N ILE A 212 -2.68 15.20 24.91
CA ILE A 212 -2.71 15.59 23.49
C ILE A 212 -3.98 15.02 22.83
N PHE A 213 -4.25 13.74 23.04
CA PHE A 213 -5.43 13.09 22.48
C PHE A 213 -6.73 13.70 23.03
N SER A 214 -6.80 13.95 24.34
CA SER A 214 -7.98 14.55 24.96
C SER A 214 -8.28 15.99 24.52
N GLU A 215 -7.25 16.74 24.10
CA GLU A 215 -7.39 18.10 23.57
C GLU A 215 -8.00 18.10 22.16
N GLN A 216 -7.87 17.00 21.41
CA GLN A 216 -8.48 16.80 20.09
C GLN A 216 -9.93 16.29 20.20
N SER A 217 -10.78 17.04 20.92
CA SER A 217 -12.17 16.66 21.22
C SER A 217 -13.08 16.35 20.02
N VAL A 218 -12.66 16.67 18.80
CA VAL A 218 -13.37 16.38 17.55
C VAL A 218 -13.04 15.00 16.97
N LEU A 219 -11.90 14.42 17.34
CA LEU A 219 -11.46 13.10 16.86
C LEU A 219 -11.91 12.02 17.84
N LYS A 220 -12.64 11.04 17.33
CA LYS A 220 -12.83 9.78 18.06
C LYS A 220 -11.64 8.87 17.81
N PHE A 221 -11.35 7.98 18.75
CA PHE A 221 -10.30 6.97 18.57
C PHE A 221 -10.49 6.14 17.29
N GLU A 222 -11.72 5.72 17.02
CA GLU A 222 -12.09 5.00 15.80
C GLU A 222 -11.80 5.82 14.52
N ASP A 223 -12.02 7.14 14.55
CA ASP A 223 -11.74 8.00 13.41
C ASP A 223 -10.23 8.18 13.18
N VAL A 224 -9.44 8.22 14.27
CA VAL A 224 -7.98 8.27 14.18
C VAL A 224 -7.44 6.99 13.58
N ALA A 225 -7.92 5.82 14.03
CA ALA A 225 -7.49 4.53 13.48
C ALA A 225 -7.79 4.44 11.98
N ILE A 226 -9.01 4.77 11.56
CA ILE A 226 -9.38 4.75 10.13
C ILE A 226 -8.54 5.72 9.30
N LEU A 227 -8.34 6.95 9.79
CA LEU A 227 -7.51 7.94 9.08
C LEU A 227 -6.04 7.50 9.00
N ASP A 228 -5.52 6.82 10.03
CA ASP A 228 -4.17 6.26 10.02
C ASP A 228 -4.05 5.20 8.92
N ASP A 229 -4.95 4.22 8.91
CA ASP A 229 -4.99 3.13 7.92
C ASP A 229 -5.11 3.67 6.48
N MET A 230 -6.07 4.58 6.24
CA MET A 230 -6.27 5.18 4.90
C MET A 230 -5.04 5.95 4.41
N ARG A 231 -4.36 6.66 5.32
CA ARG A 231 -3.16 7.43 4.97
C ARG A 231 -1.97 6.55 4.74
N GLU A 232 -1.78 5.53 5.59
CA GLU A 232 -0.69 4.57 5.46
C GLU A 232 -0.80 3.87 4.11
N ALA A 233 -1.96 3.28 3.80
CA ALA A 233 -2.17 2.55 2.54
C ALA A 233 -1.97 3.43 1.29
N CYS A 234 -2.35 4.71 1.36
CA CYS A 234 -2.25 5.63 0.22
C CYS A 234 -0.98 6.50 0.21
N ALA A 235 -0.05 6.32 1.16
CA ALA A 235 1.06 7.23 1.32
C ALA A 235 2.00 7.19 0.11
N ILE A 236 2.28 8.34 -0.49
CA ILE A 236 3.44 8.49 -1.37
C ILE A 236 4.69 8.47 -0.50
N ILE A 237 5.55 7.48 -0.69
CA ILE A 237 6.77 7.34 0.10
C ILE A 237 7.70 8.49 -0.28
N SER A 238 7.99 9.35 0.69
CA SER A 238 9.07 10.31 0.53
C SER A 238 10.37 9.50 0.38
N ASN A 239 11.20 9.82 -0.61
CA ASN A 239 12.43 9.10 -0.93
C ASN A 239 13.50 9.11 0.20
N GLY A 240 13.11 9.53 1.41
CA GLY A 240 13.92 9.63 2.62
C GLY A 240 13.74 8.48 3.62
N VAL A 241 12.89 7.47 3.38
CA VAL A 241 12.91 6.25 4.20
C VAL A 241 14.23 5.52 3.92
N HIS A 242 15.21 5.77 4.80
CA HIS A 242 16.60 5.35 4.71
C HIS A 242 16.76 3.83 4.78
N SER A 243 16.46 3.11 3.70
CA SER A 243 17.11 1.83 3.46
C SER A 243 18.50 2.11 2.85
N PRO A 244 19.61 1.75 3.52
CA PRO A 244 20.97 2.02 3.05
C PRO A 244 21.28 1.48 1.64
N ASP A 245 20.47 0.52 1.18
CA ASP A 245 20.66 -0.21 -0.06
C ASP A 245 19.69 0.19 -1.18
N MET A 246 18.81 1.18 -0.96
CA MET A 246 17.86 1.62 -2.00
C MET A 246 18.45 2.69 -2.92
N PRO A 247 18.39 2.53 -4.26
CA PRO A 247 18.78 3.57 -5.19
C PRO A 247 17.86 4.79 -5.04
N HIS A 248 18.45 5.94 -4.73
CA HIS A 248 17.75 7.21 -4.60
C HIS A 248 17.26 7.70 -5.96
N HIS A 249 16.02 7.38 -6.31
CA HIS A 249 15.32 8.01 -7.42
C HIS A 249 14.28 8.98 -6.87
N PRO A 250 14.66 10.21 -6.49
CA PRO A 250 13.72 11.16 -5.93
C PRO A 250 12.56 11.39 -6.90
N ALA A 251 11.35 11.44 -6.37
CA ALA A 251 10.15 11.79 -7.10
C ALA A 251 10.39 13.13 -7.82
N THR A 252 10.20 13.14 -9.14
CA THR A 252 10.36 14.35 -9.94
C THR A 252 9.02 14.76 -10.52
N ILE A 253 8.69 16.05 -10.41
CA ILE A 253 7.48 16.63 -10.97
C ILE A 253 7.90 17.64 -12.02
N THR A 254 7.40 17.48 -13.24
CA THR A 254 7.65 18.39 -14.36
C THR A 254 6.32 18.82 -14.97
N ILE A 255 6.26 20.08 -15.41
CA ILE A 255 5.08 20.67 -16.03
C ILE A 255 5.49 21.22 -17.40
N ASP A 256 4.75 20.85 -18.43
CA ASP A 256 4.86 21.42 -19.78
C ASP A 256 3.47 21.79 -20.30
N GLY A 257 3.15 23.09 -20.31
CA GLY A 257 1.81 23.56 -20.65
C GLY A 257 0.75 23.05 -19.69
N ASP A 258 -0.18 22.25 -20.21
CA ASP A 258 -1.24 21.57 -19.46
C ASP A 258 -0.87 20.14 -19.05
N THR A 259 0.33 19.66 -19.38
CA THR A 259 0.79 18.32 -19.07
C THR A 259 1.61 18.32 -17.79
N ILE A 260 1.26 17.43 -16.86
CA ILE A 260 2.07 17.12 -15.68
C ILE A 260 2.68 15.72 -15.85
N THR A 261 3.97 15.59 -15.54
CA THR A 261 4.66 14.31 -15.48
C THR A 261 5.27 14.15 -14.09
N LEU A 262 4.88 13.07 -13.42
CA LEU A 262 5.36 12.61 -12.13
C LEU A 262 6.24 11.39 -12.41
N LYS A 263 7.50 11.37 -11.99
CA LYS A 263 8.38 10.20 -12.16
C LYS A 263 8.89 9.72 -10.82
N HIS A 264 9.10 8.42 -10.71
CA HIS A 264 9.59 7.76 -9.49
C HIS A 264 8.67 8.02 -8.30
N ILE A 265 7.36 8.01 -8.53
CA ILE A 265 6.36 7.98 -7.45
C ILE A 265 6.30 6.56 -6.93
N ALA A 266 6.47 6.38 -5.63
CA ALA A 266 6.32 5.10 -4.95
C ALA A 266 5.24 5.23 -3.87
N PHE A 267 4.55 4.13 -3.59
CA PHE A 267 3.48 4.08 -2.60
C PHE A 267 3.83 3.09 -1.49
N ALA A 268 3.34 3.34 -0.28
CA ALA A 268 3.46 2.41 0.84
C ALA A 268 2.77 1.08 0.53
N GLU A 269 1.55 1.14 -0.02
CA GLU A 269 0.86 -0.02 -0.59
C GLU A 269 0.45 0.31 -2.02
N ILE A 270 1.19 -0.23 -2.99
CA ILE A 270 0.93 0.08 -4.40
C ILE A 270 -0.47 -0.33 -4.87
N ALA A 271 -1.03 -1.41 -4.31
CA ALA A 271 -2.36 -1.91 -4.63
C ALA A 271 -3.48 -0.92 -4.24
N THR A 272 -3.27 -0.14 -3.18
CA THR A 272 -4.24 0.83 -2.67
C THR A 272 -3.91 2.24 -3.16
N GLY A 273 -2.66 2.67 -2.95
CA GLY A 273 -2.23 4.03 -3.19
C GLY A 273 -2.22 4.45 -4.66
N LEU A 274 -1.84 3.56 -5.58
CA LEU A 274 -1.82 3.91 -6.99
C LEU A 274 -3.24 4.12 -7.55
N PRO A 275 -4.20 3.17 -7.44
CA PRO A 275 -5.59 3.40 -7.83
C PRO A 275 -6.20 4.65 -7.20
N ALA A 276 -5.99 4.85 -5.90
CA ALA A 276 -6.49 6.02 -5.19
C ALA A 276 -5.97 7.34 -5.78
N PHE A 277 -4.67 7.38 -6.07
CA PHE A 277 -4.00 8.55 -6.63
C PHE A 277 -4.45 8.85 -8.06
N LEU A 278 -4.61 7.81 -8.90
CA LEU A 278 -5.10 7.96 -10.27
C LEU A 278 -6.55 8.48 -10.30
N ALA A 279 -7.43 7.90 -9.50
CA ALA A 279 -8.83 8.36 -9.37
C ALA A 279 -8.93 9.81 -8.88
N TRP A 280 -8.05 10.20 -7.95
CA TRP A 280 -7.96 11.59 -7.51
C TRP A 280 -7.53 12.54 -8.64
N LEU A 281 -6.53 12.18 -9.45
CA LEU A 281 -6.13 12.99 -10.60
C LEU A 281 -7.28 13.18 -11.59
N GLU A 282 -8.02 12.12 -11.89
CA GLU A 282 -9.22 12.18 -12.75
C GLU A 282 -10.30 13.10 -12.17
N ALA A 283 -10.54 13.02 -10.85
CA ALA A 283 -11.48 13.91 -10.16
C ALA A 283 -11.04 15.38 -10.19
N GLU A 284 -9.73 15.65 -10.24
CA GLU A 284 -9.17 16.99 -10.45
C GLU A 284 -9.20 17.43 -11.93
N GLY A 285 -9.78 16.62 -12.82
CA GLY A 285 -9.98 16.91 -14.23
C GLY A 285 -8.81 16.48 -15.13
N ALA A 286 -7.98 15.55 -14.67
CA ALA A 286 -6.99 14.92 -15.53
C ALA A 286 -7.65 14.15 -16.68
N ASN A 287 -7.03 14.21 -17.85
CA ASN A 287 -7.36 13.40 -19.02
C ASN A 287 -6.07 12.96 -19.71
N ASP A 288 -6.18 12.07 -20.70
CA ASP A 288 -5.04 11.43 -21.36
C ASP A 288 -4.05 10.82 -20.34
N LEU A 289 -4.56 10.29 -19.23
CA LEU A 289 -3.76 9.73 -18.15
C LEU A 289 -3.01 8.50 -18.67
N ARG A 290 -1.70 8.47 -18.40
CA ARG A 290 -0.79 7.38 -18.74
C ARG A 290 0.10 7.12 -17.55
N TYR A 291 0.53 5.88 -17.40
CA TYR A 291 1.52 5.53 -16.41
C TYR A 291 2.44 4.43 -16.93
N GLU A 292 3.56 4.24 -16.27
CA GLU A 292 4.55 3.20 -16.54
C GLU A 292 5.11 2.71 -15.20
N LEU A 293 5.16 1.40 -15.01
CA LEU A 293 5.85 0.78 -13.87
C LEU A 293 7.33 0.64 -14.23
N GLY A 294 8.21 1.26 -13.42
CA GLY A 294 9.66 1.32 -13.66
C GLY A 294 10.48 0.16 -13.13
#